data_AF-A0A9D1X5E5-F1
#
_entry.id   AF-A0A9D1X5E5-F1
#
_cell.length_a   1.000
_cell.length_b   1.000
_cell.length_c   1.000
_cell.angle_alpha   90.00
_cell.angle_beta   90.00
_cell.angle_gamma   90.00
#
_symmetry.space_group_name_H-M   'P 1'
#
loop_
_entity.id
_entity.type
_entity.pdbx_description
1 polymer ?
#
loop_
_entity_poly.entity_id
_entity_poly.type
_entity_poly.pdbx_seq_one_letter_code
_entity_poly.pdbx_strand_id
1 'polypeptide(L)' 'MRETGIKSVKETGIRPIVIEEIRNFARKNGIKKVVLFGSRARGDHWRASDIDLAVWSGDIQNFAF' A
#
# COMPACT_ATOMS: atom_id res chain seq x y z
N MET A 1 -17.06 11.34 -4.85
CA MET A 1 -16.18 10.29 -4.31
C MET A 1 -15.89 10.66 -2.87
N ARG A 2 -16.47 9.95 -1.90
CA ARG A 2 -16.23 10.24 -0.47
C ARG A 2 -14.84 9.70 -0.12
N GLU A 3 -13.99 10.52 0.46
CA GLU A 3 -12.80 10.07 1.20
C GLU A 3 -13.29 9.20 2.36
N THR A 4 -13.52 7.91 2.09
CA THR A 4 -13.93 6.96 3.10
C THR A 4 -12.74 6.74 4.04
N GLY A 5 -12.88 7.27 5.26
CA GLY A 5 -12.07 7.02 6.45
C GLY A 5 -10.69 6.44 6.21
N ILE A 6 -9.65 7.26 6.31
CA ILE A 6 -8.28 6.78 6.43
C ILE A 6 -8.23 5.94 7.71
N LYS A 7 -8.36 4.63 7.58
CA LYS A 7 -8.09 3.68 8.67
C LYS A 7 -6.66 3.91 9.12
N SER A 8 -6.43 3.90 10.42
CA SER A 8 -5.07 4.05 10.92
C SER A 8 -4.22 2.91 10.35
N VAL A 9 -2.97 3.18 9.98
CA VAL A 9 -2.05 2.16 9.42
C VAL A 9 -2.01 0.90 10.31
N LYS A 10 -2.23 1.04 11.63
CA LYS A 10 -2.30 -0.06 12.59
C LYS A 10 -3.42 -1.07 12.28
N GLU A 11 -4.53 -0.64 11.72
CA GLU A 11 -5.70 -1.50 11.42
C GLU A 11 -5.50 -2.38 10.18
N THR A 12 -4.49 -2.08 9.36
CA THR A 12 -4.18 -2.85 8.14
C THR A 12 -3.45 -4.17 8.42
N GLY A 13 -2.98 -4.36 9.66
CA GLY A 13 -2.11 -5.48 10.05
C GLY A 13 -0.75 -5.48 9.34
N ILE A 14 -0.36 -4.40 8.67
CA ILE A 14 0.94 -4.25 8.01
C ILE A 14 1.94 -3.71 9.03
N ARG A 15 3.09 -4.39 9.16
CA ARG A 15 4.15 -3.95 10.07
C ARG A 15 4.66 -2.57 9.65
N PRO A 16 4.95 -1.64 10.59
CA PRO A 16 5.46 -0.31 10.26
C PRO A 16 6.69 -0.32 9.34
N ILE A 17 7.59 -1.30 9.50
CA ILE A 17 8.77 -1.45 8.64
C ILE A 17 8.39 -1.68 7.17
N VAL A 18 7.37 -2.49 6.89
CA VAL A 18 6.92 -2.78 5.52
C VAL A 18 6.30 -1.55 4.89
N ILE A 19 5.57 -0.74 5.68
CA ILE A 19 5.04 0.55 5.20
C ILE A 19 6.19 1.48 4.79
N GLU A 20 7.26 1.54 5.59
CA GLU A 20 8.40 2.39 5.24
C GLU A 20 9.17 1.86 4.03
N GLU A 21 9.29 0.54 3.86
CA GLU A 21 9.85 -0.10 2.67
C GLU A 21 9.04 0.25 1.41
N ILE A 22 7.71 0.14 1.46
CA ILE A 22 6.82 0.52 0.35
C ILE A 22 7.01 2.00 0.00
N ARG A 23 7.08 2.88 1.00
CA ARG A 23 7.31 4.33 0.78
C ARG A 23 8.68 4.61 0.17
N ASN A 24 9.73 3.94 0.66
CA ASN A 24 11.08 4.06 0.10
C ASN A 24 11.12 3.60 -1.35
N PHE A 25 10.51 2.47 -1.65
CA PHE A 25 10.48 1.90 -2.99
C PHE A 25 9.66 2.77 -3.95
N ALA A 26 8.55 3.36 -3.48
CA ALA A 26 7.76 4.31 -4.25
C ALA A 26 8.58 5.57 -4.58
N ARG A 27 9.31 6.13 -3.59
CA ARG A 27 10.20 7.28 -3.81
C ARG A 27 11.30 6.96 -4.83
N LYS A 28 11.95 5.81 -4.70
CA LYS A 28 13.03 5.38 -5.61
C LYS A 28 12.58 5.29 -7.06
N ASN A 29 11.34 4.82 -7.29
CA ASN A 29 10.77 4.65 -8.63
C ASN A 29 9.92 5.87 -9.09
N GLY A 30 9.93 6.98 -8.35
CA GLY A 30 9.16 8.18 -8.73
C GLY A 30 7.64 7.98 -8.73
N ILE A 31 7.14 6.99 -7.99
CA ILE A 31 5.70 6.72 -7.85
C ILE A 31 5.08 7.85 -7.04
N LYS A 32 4.09 8.53 -7.62
CA LYS A 32 3.48 9.71 -6.99
C LYS A 32 2.33 9.37 -6.06
N LYS A 33 1.69 8.21 -6.26
CA LYS A 33 0.55 7.76 -5.48
C LYS A 33 0.60 6.24 -5.31
N VAL A 34 0.47 5.79 -4.07
CA VAL A 34 0.28 4.39 -3.69
C VAL A 34 -1.02 4.29 -2.90
N VAL A 35 -1.87 3.33 -3.25
CA VAL A 35 -3.14 3.06 -2.56
C VAL A 35 -3.16 1.59 -2.15
N LEU A 36 -3.37 1.35 -0.86
CA LEU A 36 -3.67 0.02 -0.36
C LEU A 36 -5.12 -0.34 -0.72
N PHE A 37 -5.33 -1.49 -1.36
CA PHE A 37 -6.65 -2.05 -1.56
C PHE A 37 -6.69 -3.49 -1.05
N GLY A 38 -7.76 -4.23 -1.39
CA GLY A 38 -7.89 -5.63 -0.99
C GLY A 38 -8.20 -5.82 0.49
N SER A 39 -7.89 -7.00 1.00
CA SER A 39 -8.36 -7.46 2.32
C SER A 39 -7.84 -6.62 3.48
N ARG A 40 -6.58 -6.17 3.39
CA ARG A 40 -5.96 -5.33 4.42
C ARG A 40 -6.56 -3.94 4.50
N ALA A 41 -6.97 -3.35 3.37
CA ALA A 41 -7.71 -2.09 3.37
C ALA A 41 -9.11 -2.24 3.95
N ARG A 42 -9.80 -3.34 3.64
CA ARG A 42 -11.15 -3.61 4.18
C ARG A 42 -11.12 -3.97 5.67
N GLY A 43 -10.04 -4.60 6.13
CA GLY A 43 -9.89 -5.06 7.52
C GLY A 43 -10.35 -6.50 7.74
N ASP A 44 -10.61 -7.26 6.67
CA ASP A 44 -11.00 -8.68 6.67
C ASP A 44 -9.80 -9.58 6.30
N HIS A 45 -8.58 -9.14 6.61
CA HIS A 45 -7.33 -9.85 6.31
C HIS A 45 -7.02 -10.93 7.34
N TRP A 46 -6.28 -11.94 6.89
CA TRP A 46 -5.69 -12.99 7.73
C TRP A 46 -4.17 -12.81 7.82
N ARG A 47 -3.52 -13.57 8.72
CA ARG A 47 -2.06 -13.49 8.94
C ARG A 47 -1.26 -13.62 7.64
N ALA A 48 -1.70 -14.49 6.72
CA ALA A 48 -1.04 -14.77 5.45
C ALA A 48 -1.64 -14.01 4.25
N SER A 49 -2.52 -13.03 4.48
CA SER A 49 -3.06 -12.23 3.39
C SER A 49 -2.00 -11.32 2.78
N ASP A 50 -2.03 -11.23 1.45
CA ASP A 50 -1.17 -10.37 0.65
C ASP A 50 -1.41 -8.88 0.91
N ILE A 51 -0.52 -8.04 0.37
CA ILE A 51 -0.61 -6.59 0.40
C ILE A 51 -0.88 -6.10 -1.02
N ASP A 52 -2.14 -5.82 -1.34
CA ASP A 52 -2.54 -5.35 -2.66
C ASP A 52 -2.34 -3.84 -2.79
N LEU A 53 -1.47 -3.41 -3.72
CA LEU A 53 -1.14 -2.00 -3.95
C LEU A 53 -1.50 -1.56 -5.36
N ALA A 54 -2.18 -0.43 -5.47
CA ALA A 54 -2.38 0.28 -6.74
C ALA A 54 -1.44 1.49 -6.77
N VAL A 55 -0.76 1.69 -7.90
CA VAL A 55 0.22 2.77 -8.06
C VAL A 55 -0.03 3.61 -9.31
N TRP A 56 0.36 4.88 -9.27
CA TRP A 56 0.23 5.81 -10.39
C TRP A 56 1.49 6.65 -10.58
N SER A 57 1.81 6.90 -11.86
CA SER A 57 2.99 7.66 -12.32
C SER A 57 4.31 6.95 -11.99
N GLY A 58 5.41 7.42 -12.60
CA GLY A 58 6.76 6.94 -12.33
C GLY A 58 7.09 5.65 -13.08
N ASP A 59 8.14 4.99 -12.63
CA ASP A 59 8.59 3.71 -13.17
C ASP A 59 7.80 2.56 -12.55
N ILE A 60 6.61 2.34 -13.11
CA ILE A 60 5.69 1.31 -12.63
C ILE A 60 6.26 -0.09 -12.88
N GLN A 61 7.03 -0.28 -13.95
CA GLN A 61 7.61 -1.58 -14.27
C GLN A 61 8.62 -2.00 -13.20
N ASN A 62 9.59 -1.12 -12.88
CA ASN A 62 10.56 -1.41 -11.82
C ASN A 62 9.95 -1.39 -10.40
N PHE A 63 8.72 -0.92 -10.24
CA PHE A 63 7.98 -1.01 -8.99
C PHE A 63 7.18 -2.32 -8.86
N ALA A 64 6.75 -2.91 -9.98
CA ALA A 64 5.88 -4.10 -9.99
C ALA A 64 6.65 -5.42 -10.15
N PHE A 65 7.88 -5.38 -10.65
CA PHE A 65 8.73 -6.53 -10.97
C PHE A 65 10.08 -6.44 -10.25
#